data_AF-A0A453MGH0-F1
#
_entry.id   AF-A0A453MGH0-F1
#
_cell.length_a   1.000
_cell.length_b   1.000
_cell.length_c   1.000
_cell.angle_alpha   90.00
_cell.angle_beta   90.00
_cell.angle_gamma   90.00
#
_symmetry.space_group_name_H-M   'P 1'
#
loop_
_entity.id
_entity.type
_entity.pdbx_description
1 polymer ?
#
loop_
_entity_poly.entity_id
_entity_poly.type
_entity_poly.pdbx_seq_one_letter_code
_entity_poly.pdbx_strand_id
1 'polypeptide(L)'
;MESPTSAASRVDFYGFLDRMRRPEAADLFRSIKSFLASLSLDEPSAEADGARVQAFFAEMEAAIRGHPLWADATHQEIDHALEGLEKYIMTKLFDRTFAASPEDAAADAEVSDKIGLLQRFVRPHHLDIPKVLNNEASWLLVHQHL
;
A
#
# COMPACT_ATOMS: atom_id res chain seq x y z
N MET A 1 -13.40 0.96 14.41
CA MET A 1 -11.97 0.92 14.79
C MET A 1 -11.39 -0.32 14.16
N GLU A 2 -10.69 -0.15 13.04
CA GLU A 2 -9.83 -1.18 12.48
C GLU A 2 -8.44 -0.57 12.40
N SER A 3 -7.51 -1.16 13.15
CA SER A 3 -6.08 -0.82 13.20
C SER A 3 -5.45 -0.93 11.81
N PRO A 4 -4.26 -0.33 11.54
CA PRO A 4 -3.53 -0.50 10.28
C PRO A 4 -3.04 -1.96 10.04
N THR A 5 -3.46 -2.89 10.87
CA THR A 5 -3.52 -4.32 10.57
C THR A 5 -4.75 -4.88 11.27
N SER A 6 -5.93 -4.77 10.64
CA SER A 6 -7.10 -5.52 11.10
C SER A 6 -6.76 -7.01 11.18
N ALA A 7 -7.36 -7.72 12.12
CA ALA A 7 -7.23 -9.18 12.18
C ALA A 7 -7.67 -9.82 10.85
N ALA A 8 -8.65 -9.23 10.16
CA ALA A 8 -9.09 -9.63 8.83
C ALA A 8 -7.94 -9.52 7.80
N SER A 9 -7.33 -8.35 7.64
CA SER A 9 -6.22 -8.15 6.67
C SER A 9 -4.98 -8.99 6.97
N ARG A 10 -4.79 -9.42 8.22
CA ARG A 10 -3.77 -10.42 8.58
C ARG A 10 -4.15 -11.81 8.07
N VAL A 11 -5.38 -12.24 8.30
CA VAL A 11 -5.90 -13.54 7.84
C VAL A 11 -5.85 -13.62 6.31
N ASP A 12 -6.21 -12.54 5.62
CA ASP A 12 -6.20 -12.44 4.16
C ASP A 12 -4.79 -12.56 3.58
N PHE A 13 -3.80 -11.88 4.20
CA PHE A 13 -2.40 -12.00 3.80
C PHE A 13 -1.82 -13.41 4.03
N TYR A 14 -2.16 -14.06 5.15
CA TYR A 14 -1.72 -15.44 5.38
C TYR A 14 -2.38 -16.43 4.41
N GLY A 15 -3.64 -16.19 4.03
CA GLY A 15 -4.33 -16.96 3.00
C GLY A 15 -3.63 -16.86 1.64
N PHE A 16 -3.21 -15.65 1.25
CA PHE A 16 -2.38 -15.45 0.06
C PHE A 16 -1.05 -16.23 0.15
N LEU A 17 -0.30 -16.07 1.26
CA LEU A 17 0.99 -16.75 1.42
C LEU A 17 0.87 -18.28 1.40
N ASP A 18 -0.21 -18.82 1.98
CA ASP A 18 -0.46 -20.27 1.97
C ASP A 18 -0.72 -20.78 0.56
N ARG A 19 -1.57 -20.10 -0.22
CA ARG A 19 -1.80 -20.43 -1.63
C ARG A 19 -0.51 -20.33 -2.46
N MET A 20 0.32 -19.32 -2.23
CA MET A 20 1.60 -19.13 -2.94
C MET A 20 2.69 -20.15 -2.57
N ARG A 21 2.53 -20.90 -1.46
CA ARG A 21 3.43 -22.01 -1.11
C ARG A 21 3.08 -23.31 -1.82
N ARG A 22 1.89 -23.40 -2.41
CA ARG A 22 1.44 -24.58 -3.13
C ARG A 22 2.27 -24.75 -4.41
N PRO A 23 2.68 -25.98 -4.77
CA PRO A 23 3.49 -26.22 -5.97
C PRO A 23 2.78 -25.78 -7.25
N GLU A 24 1.46 -25.79 -7.27
CA GLU A 24 0.63 -25.31 -8.38
C GLU A 24 0.78 -23.80 -8.63
N ALA A 25 1.25 -23.00 -7.66
CA ALA A 25 1.49 -21.55 -7.81
C ALA A 25 2.95 -21.20 -8.12
N ALA A 26 3.80 -22.19 -8.39
CA ALA A 26 5.25 -22.00 -8.48
C ALA A 26 5.69 -21.08 -9.63
N ASP A 27 4.92 -21.05 -10.71
CA ASP A 27 5.09 -20.14 -11.85
C ASP A 27 4.79 -18.68 -11.46
N LEU A 28 3.69 -18.42 -10.76
CA LEU A 28 3.35 -17.10 -10.23
C LEU A 28 4.45 -16.59 -9.29
N PHE A 29 4.91 -17.44 -8.37
CA PHE A 29 5.97 -17.06 -7.44
C PHE A 29 7.32 -16.81 -8.14
N ARG A 30 7.61 -17.56 -9.21
CA ARG A 30 8.79 -17.32 -10.06
C ARG A 30 8.68 -15.98 -10.79
N SER A 31 7.50 -15.64 -11.30
CA SER A 31 7.22 -14.35 -11.94
C SER A 31 7.50 -13.20 -10.98
N ILE A 32 6.95 -13.25 -9.76
CA ILE A 32 7.18 -12.23 -8.71
C ILE A 32 8.68 -12.08 -8.40
N LYS A 33 9.39 -13.19 -8.20
CA LYS A 33 10.84 -13.13 -7.93
C LYS A 33 11.63 -12.53 -9.09
N SER A 34 11.28 -12.90 -10.32
CA SER A 34 11.91 -12.37 -11.53
C SER A 34 11.65 -10.87 -11.66
N PHE A 35 10.42 -10.42 -11.41
CA PHE A 35 10.06 -9.02 -11.41
C PHE A 35 10.86 -8.22 -10.38
N LEU A 36 10.87 -8.64 -9.11
CA LEU A 36 11.62 -7.98 -8.05
C LEU A 36 13.12 -7.90 -8.36
N ALA A 37 13.70 -8.99 -8.86
CA ALA A 37 15.09 -9.01 -9.28
C ALA A 37 15.35 -8.05 -10.44
N SER A 38 14.48 -8.02 -11.46
CA SER A 38 14.61 -7.11 -12.60
C SER A 38 14.53 -5.64 -12.18
N LEU A 39 13.60 -5.28 -11.31
CA LEU A 39 13.45 -3.91 -10.80
C LEU A 39 14.69 -3.48 -10.00
N SER A 40 15.29 -4.41 -9.26
CA SER A 40 16.49 -4.13 -8.44
C SER A 40 17.75 -3.88 -9.27
N LEU A 41 17.78 -4.32 -10.53
CA LEU A 41 18.91 -4.10 -11.44
C LEU A 41 18.89 -2.71 -12.10
N ASP A 42 17.71 -2.11 -12.21
CA ASP A 42 17.54 -0.82 -12.86
C ASP A 42 17.83 0.34 -11.91
N GLU A 43 18.19 1.50 -12.46
CA GLU A 43 18.36 2.73 -11.67
C GLU A 43 17.03 3.13 -10.99
N PRO A 44 17.04 3.49 -9.69
CA PRO A 44 15.84 3.94 -9.00
C PRO A 44 15.22 5.17 -9.65
N SER A 45 13.94 5.08 -9.97
CA SER A 45 13.14 6.18 -10.51
C SER A 45 11.70 6.00 -10.10
N ALA A 46 11.15 6.96 -9.35
CA ALA A 46 9.78 6.85 -8.82
C ALA A 46 8.73 6.65 -9.94
N GLU A 47 8.84 7.41 -11.03
CA GLU A 47 7.92 7.32 -12.16
C GLU A 47 8.03 5.97 -12.88
N ALA A 48 9.26 5.56 -13.23
CA ALA A 48 9.48 4.32 -13.97
C ALA A 48 9.18 3.07 -13.12
N ASP A 49 9.60 3.06 -11.86
CA ASP A 49 9.32 1.97 -10.92
C ASP A 49 7.81 1.88 -10.66
N GLY A 50 7.12 3.02 -10.49
CA GLY A 50 5.66 3.09 -10.34
C GLY A 50 4.92 2.51 -11.54
N ALA A 51 5.24 2.96 -12.75
CA ALA A 51 4.62 2.45 -13.99
C ALA A 51 4.83 0.93 -14.15
N ARG A 52 6.02 0.42 -13.82
CA ARG A 52 6.32 -1.01 -13.90
C ARG A 52 5.60 -1.84 -12.86
N VAL A 53 5.53 -1.37 -11.61
CA VAL A 53 4.77 -2.04 -10.55
C VAL A 53 3.28 -2.12 -10.92
N GLN A 54 2.70 -1.04 -11.44
CA GLN A 54 1.30 -1.03 -11.89
C GLN A 54 1.05 -1.99 -13.07
N ALA A 55 1.94 -1.99 -14.07
CA ALA A 55 1.85 -2.94 -15.18
C ALA A 55 1.96 -4.41 -14.70
N PHE A 56 2.85 -4.67 -13.75
CA PHE A 56 3.02 -6.00 -13.17
C PHE A 56 1.80 -6.44 -12.36
N PHE A 57 1.17 -5.55 -11.59
CA PHE A 57 -0.07 -5.87 -10.87
C PHE A 57 -1.21 -6.21 -11.83
N ALA A 58 -1.38 -5.46 -12.93
CA ALA A 58 -2.40 -5.76 -13.93
C ALA A 58 -2.17 -7.14 -14.60
N GLU A 59 -0.91 -7.48 -14.90
CA GLU A 59 -0.56 -8.81 -15.43
C GLU A 59 -0.87 -9.92 -14.42
N MET A 60 -0.44 -9.75 -13.18
CA MET A 60 -0.66 -10.73 -12.12
C MET A 60 -2.13 -10.89 -11.74
N GLU A 61 -2.91 -9.81 -11.81
CA GLU A 61 -4.35 -9.84 -11.60
C GLU A 61 -5.04 -10.71 -12.65
N ALA A 62 -4.70 -10.53 -13.93
CA ALA A 62 -5.20 -11.39 -15.00
C ALA A 62 -4.75 -12.85 -14.81
N ALA A 63 -3.48 -13.07 -14.41
CA ALA A 63 -2.93 -14.40 -14.17
C ALA A 63 -3.66 -15.11 -13.01
N ILE A 64 -3.86 -14.44 -11.88
CA ILE A 64 -4.54 -15.00 -10.69
C ILE A 64 -6.01 -15.33 -11.00
N ARG A 65 -6.74 -14.44 -11.69
CA ARG A 65 -8.15 -14.70 -12.07
C ARG A 65 -8.30 -15.88 -13.03
N GLY A 66 -7.32 -16.11 -13.90
CA GLY A 66 -7.29 -17.25 -14.81
C GLY A 66 -6.69 -18.54 -14.21
N HIS A 67 -6.17 -18.49 -12.98
CA HIS A 67 -5.37 -19.58 -12.42
C HIS A 67 -6.24 -20.69 -11.82
N PRO A 68 -5.92 -21.99 -12.04
CA PRO A 68 -6.71 -23.10 -11.51
C PRO A 68 -6.91 -23.10 -9.99
N LEU A 69 -5.94 -22.56 -9.23
CA LEU A 69 -6.05 -22.42 -7.77
C LEU A 69 -7.16 -21.45 -7.32
N TRP A 70 -7.64 -20.57 -8.20
CA TRP A 70 -8.72 -19.62 -7.94
C TRP A 70 -9.96 -19.90 -8.78
N ALA A 71 -10.05 -21.06 -9.45
CA ALA A 71 -11.19 -21.41 -10.30
C ALA A 71 -12.54 -21.37 -9.56
N ASP A 72 -12.55 -21.78 -8.29
CA ASP A 72 -13.75 -21.78 -7.42
C ASP A 72 -13.74 -20.65 -6.38
N ALA A 73 -12.80 -19.71 -6.48
CA ALA A 73 -12.69 -18.61 -5.54
C ALA A 73 -13.76 -17.54 -5.81
N THR A 74 -14.27 -16.94 -4.74
CA THR A 74 -15.15 -15.77 -4.82
C THR A 74 -14.38 -14.53 -5.28
N HIS A 75 -15.09 -13.53 -5.80
CA HIS A 75 -14.48 -12.23 -6.15
C HIS A 75 -13.74 -11.62 -4.95
N GLN A 76 -14.32 -11.71 -3.75
CA GLN A 76 -13.70 -11.22 -2.53
C GLN A 76 -12.40 -11.94 -2.19
N GLU A 77 -12.33 -13.27 -2.33
CA GLU A 77 -11.09 -14.03 -2.10
C GLU A 77 -10.01 -13.72 -3.14
N ILE A 78 -10.40 -13.36 -4.36
CA ILE A 78 -9.47 -12.87 -5.38
C ILE A 78 -8.94 -11.50 -4.96
N ASP A 79 -9.82 -10.56 -4.59
CA ASP A 79 -9.42 -9.21 -4.16
C ASP A 79 -8.46 -9.27 -2.96
N HIS A 80 -8.78 -10.10 -1.96
CA HIS A 80 -7.89 -10.36 -0.80
C HIS A 80 -6.53 -10.95 -1.22
N ALA A 81 -6.50 -11.79 -2.26
CA ALA A 81 -5.24 -12.33 -2.79
C ALA A 81 -4.42 -11.25 -3.52
N LEU A 82 -5.07 -10.32 -4.23
CA LEU A 82 -4.42 -9.20 -4.90
C LEU A 82 -3.87 -8.19 -3.89
N GLU A 83 -4.61 -7.88 -2.83
CA GLU A 83 -4.10 -7.09 -1.70
C GLU A 83 -2.89 -7.77 -1.04
N GLY A 84 -2.95 -9.10 -0.90
CA GLY A 84 -1.83 -9.89 -0.38
C GLY A 84 -0.58 -9.83 -1.27
N LEU A 85 -0.77 -9.85 -2.59
CA LEU A 85 0.28 -9.66 -3.58
C LEU A 85 0.89 -8.26 -3.50
N GLU A 86 0.06 -7.22 -3.46
CA GLU A 86 0.50 -5.83 -3.33
C GLU A 86 1.32 -5.65 -2.07
N LYS A 87 0.79 -6.12 -0.93
CA LYS A 87 1.50 -6.09 0.35
C LYS A 87 2.84 -6.79 0.27
N TYR A 88 2.91 -7.98 -0.33
CA TYR A 88 4.16 -8.73 -0.46
C TYR A 88 5.21 -7.95 -1.26
N ILE A 89 4.82 -7.40 -2.42
CA ILE A 89 5.72 -6.70 -3.33
C ILE A 89 6.14 -5.36 -2.73
N MET A 90 5.20 -4.55 -2.27
CA MET A 90 5.50 -3.23 -1.71
C MET A 90 6.33 -3.32 -0.43
N THR A 91 6.17 -4.37 0.38
CA THR A 91 7.05 -4.63 1.53
C THR A 91 8.50 -4.90 1.11
N LYS A 92 8.72 -5.54 -0.04
CA LYS A 92 10.07 -5.82 -0.58
C LYS A 92 10.68 -4.60 -1.26
N LEU A 93 9.85 -3.72 -1.80
CA LEU A 93 10.29 -2.53 -2.53
C LEU A 93 10.38 -1.27 -1.65
N PHE A 94 9.90 -1.34 -0.41
CA PHE A 94 9.78 -0.19 0.50
C PHE A 94 11.04 0.68 0.55
N ASP A 95 12.20 0.09 0.84
CA ASP A 95 13.47 0.84 0.96
C ASP A 95 13.92 1.49 -0.37
N ARG A 96 13.42 0.98 -1.50
CA ARG A 96 13.73 1.50 -2.85
C ARG A 96 12.76 2.60 -3.28
N THR A 97 11.49 2.50 -2.91
CA THR A 97 10.42 3.34 -3.48
C THR A 97 9.86 4.37 -2.51
N PHE A 98 10.04 4.21 -1.19
CA PHE A 98 9.50 5.13 -0.20
C PHE A 98 10.55 6.16 0.24
N ALA A 99 10.24 7.45 0.07
CA ALA A 99 11.13 8.58 0.40
C ALA A 99 12.57 8.37 -0.10
N ALA A 100 12.69 7.82 -1.31
CA ALA A 100 13.95 7.31 -1.84
C ALA A 100 14.88 8.41 -2.35
N SER A 101 14.35 9.63 -2.55
CA SER A 101 15.14 10.77 -3.00
C SER A 101 15.35 11.82 -1.90
N PRO A 102 16.47 12.57 -1.93
CA PRO A 102 16.65 13.73 -1.05
C PRO A 102 15.60 14.82 -1.24
N GLU A 103 14.98 14.89 -2.42
CA GLU A 103 13.90 15.83 -2.72
C GLU A 103 12.64 15.48 -1.93
N ASP A 104 12.27 14.20 -1.86
CA ASP A 104 11.16 13.73 -1.02
C ASP A 104 11.38 14.08 0.45
N ALA A 105 12.57 13.78 0.97
CA ALA A 105 12.91 14.08 2.36
C ALA A 105 12.89 15.60 2.66
N ALA A 106 13.31 16.43 1.71
CA ALA A 106 13.25 17.88 1.84
C ALA A 106 11.80 18.40 1.82
N ALA A 107 10.97 17.88 0.92
CA ALA A 107 9.55 18.20 0.84
C ALA A 107 8.80 17.79 2.12
N ASP A 108 9.08 16.59 2.64
CA ASP A 108 8.52 16.09 3.90
C ASP A 108 8.91 16.99 5.09
N ALA A 109 10.18 17.39 5.18
CA ALA A 109 10.65 18.31 6.20
C ALA A 109 9.97 19.69 6.10
N GLU A 110 9.85 20.24 4.89
CA GLU A 110 9.20 21.52 4.67
C GLU A 110 7.72 21.49 5.07
N VAL A 111 6.99 20.44 4.70
CA VAL A 111 5.59 20.25 5.08
C VAL A 111 5.45 20.08 6.58
N SER A 112 6.30 19.25 7.20
CA SER A 112 6.31 19.03 8.65
C SER A 112 6.54 20.33 9.43
N ASP A 113 7.51 21.14 9.00
CA ASP A 113 7.81 22.43 9.63
C ASP A 113 6.63 23.41 9.49
N LYS A 114 6.04 23.50 8.28
CA LYS A 114 4.86 24.34 8.04
C LYS A 114 3.68 23.93 8.92
N ILE A 115 3.35 22.65 8.96
CA ILE A 115 2.29 22.12 9.84
C ILE A 115 2.63 22.45 11.31
N GLY A 116 3.88 22.24 11.70
CA GLY A 116 4.43 22.54 13.03
C GLY A 116 4.18 23.98 13.50
N LEU A 117 4.31 24.95 12.58
CA LEU A 117 4.07 26.36 12.83
C LEU A 117 2.57 26.70 12.81
N LEU A 118 1.85 26.22 11.79
CA LEU A 118 0.44 26.53 11.58
C LEU A 118 -0.46 25.97 12.69
N GLN A 119 -0.18 24.75 13.18
CA GLN A 119 -0.99 24.11 14.23
C GLN A 119 -1.09 24.91 15.53
N ARG A 120 -0.15 25.85 15.78
CA ARG A 120 -0.14 26.70 16.98
C ARG A 120 -1.31 27.68 17.00
N PHE A 121 -1.70 28.20 15.84
CA PHE A 121 -2.66 29.31 15.75
C PHE A 121 -3.83 29.07 14.80
N VAL A 122 -3.73 28.10 13.88
CA VAL A 122 -4.88 27.73 13.03
C VAL A 122 -6.03 27.22 13.91
N ARG A 123 -7.25 27.62 13.55
CA ARG A 123 -8.50 27.28 14.23
C ARG A 123 -9.52 26.88 13.16
N PRO A 124 -10.55 26.10 13.50
CA PRO A 124 -11.53 25.62 12.51
C PRO A 124 -12.16 26.73 11.67
N HIS A 125 -12.43 27.89 12.28
CA HIS A 125 -13.01 29.05 11.58
C HIS A 125 -12.05 29.75 10.60
N HIS A 126 -10.73 29.52 10.70
CA HIS A 126 -9.78 29.96 9.68
C HIS A 126 -9.84 29.11 8.40
N LEU A 127 -10.51 27.95 8.47
CA LEU A 127 -10.71 26.99 7.37
C LEU A 127 -12.20 26.85 7.01
N ASP A 128 -13.02 27.85 7.36
CA ASP A 128 -14.47 27.88 7.12
C ASP A 128 -15.26 26.71 7.73
N ILE A 129 -14.72 26.03 8.74
CA ILE A 129 -15.39 24.92 9.43
C ILE A 129 -16.45 25.49 10.39
N PRO A 130 -17.75 25.22 10.18
CA PRO A 130 -18.82 25.72 11.03
C PRO A 130 -18.74 25.16 12.46
N LYS A 131 -19.15 25.96 13.46
CA LYS A 131 -19.15 25.53 14.87
C LYS A 131 -19.99 24.26 15.14
N VAL A 132 -21.04 24.03 14.37
CA VAL A 132 -21.89 22.82 14.47
C VAL A 132 -21.13 21.54 14.13
N LEU A 133 -20.03 21.64 13.36
CA LEU A 133 -19.15 20.52 13.00
C LEU A 133 -17.91 20.41 13.90
N ASN A 134 -17.76 21.30 14.89
CA ASN A 134 -16.63 21.26 15.79
C ASN A 134 -16.79 20.11 16.79
N ASN A 135 -16.11 19.00 16.51
CA ASN A 135 -16.12 17.81 17.34
C ASN A 135 -14.69 17.39 17.68
N GLU A 136 -14.17 17.97 18.76
CA GLU A 136 -12.80 17.76 19.21
C GLU A 136 -12.50 16.29 19.53
N ALA A 137 -13.46 15.55 20.09
CA ALA A 137 -13.29 14.13 20.42
C ALA A 137 -13.18 13.25 19.17
N SER A 138 -13.97 13.52 18.14
CA SER A 138 -13.87 12.83 16.86
C SER A 138 -12.57 13.18 16.12
N TRP A 139 -12.09 14.42 16.21
CA TRP A 139 -10.84 14.82 15.56
C TRP A 139 -9.61 14.21 16.23
N LEU A 140 -9.63 14.04 17.55
CA LEU A 140 -8.56 13.35 18.28
C LEU A 140 -8.44 11.88 17.86
N LEU A 141 -9.59 11.22 17.66
CA LEU A 141 -9.62 9.85 17.14
C LEU A 141 -9.08 9.79 15.70
N VAL A 142 -9.47 10.73 14.84
CA VAL A 142 -8.96 10.80 13.46
C VAL A 142 -7.44 11.02 13.45
N HIS A 143 -6.91 11.90 14.28
CA HIS A 143 -5.47 12.15 14.40
C HIS A 143 -4.67 10.90 14.79
N GLN A 144 -5.25 9.98 15.59
CA GLN A 144 -4.56 8.73 15.93
C GLN A 144 -4.47 7.72 14.77
N HIS A 145 -5.25 7.93 13.70
CA HIS A 145 -5.31 7.01 12.55
C HIS A 145 -4.78 7.65 11.25
N LEU A 146 -4.29 8.90 11.32
CA LEU A 146 -3.55 9.59 10.25
C LEU A 146 -2.07 9.24 10.31
#